data_AF-A0A497HSL6-F1
#
_entry.id   AF-A0A497HSL6-F1
#
_cell.length_a   1.000
_cell.length_b   1.000
_cell.length_c   1.000
_cell.angle_alpha   90.00
_cell.angle_beta   90.00
_cell.angle_gamma   90.00
#
_symmetry.space_group_name_H-M   'P 1'
#
loop_
_entity.id
_entity.type
_entity.pdbx_description
1 polymer ?
#
loop_
_entity_poly.entity_id
_entity_poly.type
_entity_poly.pdbx_seq_one_letter_code
_entity_poly.pdbx_strand_id
1 'polypeptide(L)' 'MATSRKVLKAVYEHPGATQRELAQITGLSPQALSYHLRNLYYERKIVKSRKGRVVRYYPREN' A
#
# COMPACT_ATOMS: atom_id res chain seq x y z
N MET A 1 -7.80 -13.23 8.32
CA MET A 1 -6.68 -12.64 9.11
C MET A 1 -5.30 -12.69 8.42
N ALA A 2 -5.17 -12.58 7.09
CA ALA A 2 -3.86 -12.64 6.42
C ALA A 2 -3.56 -11.49 5.44
N THR A 3 -4.56 -10.63 5.15
CA THR A 3 -4.51 -9.72 4.00
C THR A 3 -3.60 -8.50 4.21
N SER A 4 -3.50 -7.95 5.42
CA SER A 4 -2.62 -6.81 5.71
C SER A 4 -1.14 -7.14 5.48
N ARG A 5 -0.72 -8.38 5.76
CA ARG A 5 0.65 -8.85 5.50
C ARG A 5 0.94 -8.94 4.00
N LYS A 6 -0.03 -9.37 3.19
CA LYS A 6 0.07 -9.42 1.73
C LYS A 6 0.25 -8.02 1.13
N VAL A 7 -0.56 -7.06 1.58
CA VAL A 7 -0.45 -5.65 1.13
C VAL A 7 0.89 -5.05 1.54
N LEU A 8 1.33 -5.28 2.78
CA LEU A 8 2.63 -4.79 3.24
C LEU A 8 3.77 -5.36 2.40
N LYS A 9 3.78 -6.68 2.20
CA LYS A 9 4.78 -7.35 1.35
C LYS A 9 4.82 -6.76 -0.06
N ALA A 10 3.66 -6.54 -0.68
CA ALA A 10 3.59 -5.93 -2.01
C ALA A 10 4.18 -4.50 -2.05
N VAL A 11 4.00 -3.70 -1.00
CA VAL A 11 4.62 -2.37 -0.90
C VAL A 11 6.14 -2.45 -0.74
N TYR A 12 6.65 -3.46 -0.03
CA TYR A 12 8.09 -3.73 0.10
C TYR A 12 8.73 -4.23 -1.20
N GLU A 13 8.04 -5.09 -1.95
CA GLU A 13 8.53 -5.62 -3.23
C GLU A 13 8.40 -4.57 -4.35
N HIS A 14 7.45 -3.64 -4.25
CA HIS A 14 7.17 -2.62 -5.26
C HIS A 14 7.07 -1.21 -4.64
N PRO A 15 8.19 -0.65 -4.13
CA PRO A 15 8.19 0.70 -3.57
C PRO A 15 7.83 1.73 -4.64
N GLY A 16 6.89 2.61 -4.31
CA GLY A 16 6.37 3.62 -5.22
C GLY A 16 5.18 3.18 -6.05
N ALA A 17 4.67 1.95 -5.85
CA ALA A 17 3.43 1.52 -6.47
C ALA A 17 2.22 2.37 -6.03
N THR A 18 1.32 2.60 -6.97
CA THR A 18 0.02 3.21 -6.75
C THR A 18 -0.97 2.21 -6.15
N GLN A 19 -2.08 2.71 -5.62
CA GLN A 19 -3.16 1.83 -5.14
C GLN A 19 -3.71 0.92 -6.25
N ARG A 20 -3.75 1.40 -7.50
CA ARG A 20 -4.24 0.59 -8.63
C ARG A 20 -3.31 -0.57 -8.94
N GLU A 21 -2.00 -0.32 -9.00
CA GLU A 21 -0.99 -1.36 -9.24
C GLU A 21 -0.99 -2.39 -8.10
N LEU A 22 -1.04 -1.91 -6.85
CA LEU A 22 -1.14 -2.79 -5.69
C LEU A 22 -2.43 -3.64 -5.70
N ALA A 23 -3.55 -3.13 -6.21
CA ALA A 23 -4.78 -3.91 -6.35
C ALA A 23 -4.60 -5.04 -7.37
N GLN A 24 -3.93 -4.76 -8.49
CA GLN A 24 -3.62 -5.78 -9.51
C GLN A 24 -2.67 -6.85 -8.97
N ILE A 25 -1.62 -6.46 -8.24
CA ILE A 25 -0.63 -7.39 -7.66
C ILE A 25 -1.26 -8.25 -6.56
N THR A 26 -2.06 -7.64 -5.68
CA THR A 26 -2.62 -8.34 -4.52
C THR A 26 -3.92 -9.09 -4.84
N GLY A 27 -4.57 -8.79 -5.96
CA GLY A 27 -5.90 -9.30 -6.33
C GLY A 27 -7.03 -8.77 -5.44
N LEU A 28 -6.77 -7.73 -4.65
CA LEU A 28 -7.76 -7.15 -3.73
C LEU A 28 -8.59 -6.09 -4.43
N SER A 29 -9.84 -5.94 -3.98
CA SER A 29 -10.66 -4.82 -4.41
C SER A 29 -10.04 -3.49 -3.96
N PRO A 30 -10.26 -2.38 -4.70
CA PRO A 30 -9.74 -1.07 -4.32
C PRO A 30 -10.18 -0.63 -2.91
N GLN A 31 -11.40 -0.98 -2.49
CA GLN A 31 -11.90 -0.65 -1.16
C GLN A 31 -11.16 -1.42 -0.05
N ALA A 32 -10.99 -2.73 -0.20
CA ALA A 32 -10.23 -3.54 0.76
C ALA A 32 -8.78 -3.06 0.86
N LEU A 33 -8.17 -2.76 -0.29
CA LEU A 33 -6.82 -2.23 -0.33
C LEU A 33 -6.70 -0.85 0.34
N SER A 34 -7.68 0.04 0.13
CA SER A 34 -7.74 1.35 0.81
C SER A 34 -7.73 1.21 2.33
N TYR A 35 -8.52 0.26 2.85
CA TYR A 35 -8.56 -0.04 4.28
C TYR A 35 -7.19 -0.50 4.80
N HIS A 36 -6.57 -1.48 4.15
CA HIS A 36 -5.27 -1.99 4.56
C HIS A 36 -4.15 -0.95 4.47
N LEU A 37 -4.07 -0.20 3.37
CA LEU A 37 -3.05 0.86 3.21
C LEU A 37 -3.20 1.95 4.27
N ARG A 38 -4.44 2.31 4.62
CA ARG A 38 -4.71 3.28 5.69
C ARG A 38 -4.24 2.78 7.04
N ASN A 39 -4.55 1.53 7.39
CA ASN A 39 -4.10 0.93 8.65
C ASN A 39 -2.57 0.83 8.72
N LEU A 40 -1.92 0.35 7.65
CA LEU A 40 -0.45 0.26 7.59
C LEU A 40 0.23 1.63 7.69
N TYR A 41 -0.39 2.67 7.13
CA TYR A 41 0.09 4.04 7.28
C TYR A 41 -0.04 4.52 8.73
N TYR A 42 -1.17 4.28 9.39
CA TYR A 42 -1.36 4.63 10.81
C TYR A 42 -0.43 3.85 11.75
N GLU A 43 -0.18 2.57 11.45
CA GLU A 43 0.81 1.73 12.11
C GLU A 43 2.25 2.12 11.79
N ARG A 44 2.47 3.18 10.99
CA ARG A 44 3.80 3.70 10.63
C ARG A 44 4.67 2.70 9.85
N LYS A 45 4.08 1.69 9.21
CA LYS A 45 4.81 0.68 8.42
C LYS A 45 5.07 1.12 6.98
N ILE A 46 4.25 2.02 6.46
CA ILE A 46 4.38 2.59 5.12
C ILE A 46 4.21 4.10 5.17
N VAL A 47 4.72 4.77 4.14
CA VAL A 47 4.49 6.19 3.87
C VAL A 47 3.83 6.35 2.51
N LYS A 48 3.19 7.50 2.27
CA LYS A 48 2.59 7.85 0.99
C LYS A 48 3.16 9.17 0.49
N SER A 49 3.49 9.24 -0.79
CA SER A 49 3.92 10.46 -1.47
C SER A 49 2.91 10.82 -2.55
N ARG A 50 2.51 12.10 -2.59
CA ARG A 50 1.57 12.61 -3.58
C ARG A 50 2.31 13.54 -4.54
N LYS A 51 2.29 13.20 -5.82
CA LYS A 51 2.79 14.07 -6.91
C LYS A 51 1.62 14.37 -7.85
N GLY A 52 1.06 15.57 -7.73
CA GLY A 52 -0.17 15.97 -8.43
C GLY A 52 -1.38 15.14 -8.02
N ARG A 53 -1.98 14.43 -8.98
CA ARG A 53 -3.13 13.52 -8.76
C ARG A 53 -2.72 12.08 -8.41
N VAL A 54 -1.44 11.74 -8.52
CA VAL A 54 -0.96 10.38 -8.29
C VAL A 54 -0.44 10.24 -6.86
N VAL A 55 -0.93 9.20 -6.17
CA VAL A 55 -0.46 8.79 -4.84
C VAL A 55 0.32 7.50 -4.95
N ARG A 56 1.53 7.49 -4.40
CA ARG A 56 2.45 6.35 -4.38
C ARG A 56 2.74 5.93 -2.95
N TYR A 57 2.89 4.63 -2.73
CA TYR A 57 3.13 4.04 -1.41
C TYR A 57 4.54 3.47 -1.32
N TYR A 58 5.20 3.68 -0.19
CA TYR A 58 6.57 3.23 0.05
C TYR A 58 6.68 2.57 1.42
N PRO A 59 7.56 1.58 1.60
CA PRO A 59 7.94 1.13 2.93
C PRO A 59 8.47 2.31 3.75
N ARG A 60 8.21 2.30 5.05
CA ARG A 60 8.92 3.22 5.93
C ARG A 60 10.30 2.62 6.23
N GLU A 61 11.36 3.33 5.88
CA GLU A 61 12.70 3.02 6.39
C GLU A 61 12.68 3.22 7.91
N ASN A 62 13.15 2.21 8.63
CA ASN A 62 13.17 2.17 10.09
C ASN A 62 14.36 2.96 10.60
#